data_AF-A0A7G2C6E8-F1
#
_entry.id   AF-A0A7G2C6E8-F1
#
_cell.length_a   1.000
_cell.length_b   1.000
_cell.length_c   1.000
_cell.angle_alpha   90.00
_cell.angle_beta   90.00
_cell.angle_gamma   90.00
#
_symmetry.space_group_name_H-M   'P 1'
#
loop_
_entity.id
_entity.type
_entity.pdbx_description
1 polymer ?
#
loop_
_entity_poly.entity_id
_entity_poly.type
_entity_poly.pdbx_seq_one_letter_code
_entity_poly.pdbx_strand_id
1 'polypeptide(L)'
;MSLFQNISQYTEYFGKSSPLALAAVNSHARECGERHQKGVLGCNVISDDYGVRRILKVNSPDIACLERTQWWIERQRECPLLVSVSFDDAGSLEDITTWERFSGRLSEGDVEHAFALTMEHLESLLPFTVLLKRSEAIVLHICALTTLEALGGLELLTKVELSYCEGSFNVDPLLTCPNLTVVSVVSSHGVTSVEVLGKLRNLREITLRDCDITNVDFLKGCSKLEYADVSDCETLTSLTGLRGLGKLKTLYACGAAIESIEHLSECVELETIDVRGCVNLTSLAGLGGLKGLRTVDASHTSIESIEHLADAWRSRQ
;
A
#
# COMPACT_ATOMS: atom_id res chain seq x y z
N MET A 1 -31.63 -21.09 3.19
CA MET A 1 -32.39 -21.44 1.97
C MET A 1 -32.80 -20.14 1.29
N SER A 2 -31.95 -19.59 0.42
CA SER A 2 -32.29 -18.48 -0.46
C SER A 2 -32.65 -19.06 -1.83
N LEU A 3 -33.87 -18.80 -2.30
CA LEU A 3 -34.28 -19.16 -3.66
C LEU A 3 -33.42 -18.38 -4.65
N PHE A 4 -32.46 -19.06 -5.29
CA PHE A 4 -31.85 -18.59 -6.53
C PHE A 4 -32.91 -18.71 -7.62
N GLN A 5 -33.61 -17.60 -7.92
CA GLN A 5 -34.42 -17.53 -9.13
C GLN A 5 -33.50 -17.43 -10.35
N ASN A 6 -33.69 -18.35 -11.29
CA ASN A 6 -32.90 -18.45 -12.51
C ASN A 6 -33.22 -17.27 -13.45
N ILE A 7 -32.27 -16.34 -13.57
CA ILE A 7 -32.40 -15.08 -14.33
C ILE A 7 -32.59 -15.29 -15.85
N SER A 8 -32.34 -16.49 -16.37
CA SER A 8 -32.55 -16.81 -17.80
C SER A 8 -34.00 -16.70 -18.25
N GLN A 9 -34.96 -16.64 -17.34
CA GLN A 9 -36.37 -16.41 -17.69
C GLN A 9 -36.70 -14.95 -18.03
N TYR A 10 -35.81 -13.99 -17.71
CA TYR A 10 -36.02 -12.57 -17.99
C TYR A 10 -35.25 -12.09 -19.23
N THR A 11 -34.42 -12.95 -19.84
CA THR A 11 -33.50 -12.54 -20.92
C THR A 11 -34.18 -12.26 -22.27
N GLU A 12 -35.37 -12.81 -22.54
CA GLU A 12 -36.12 -12.50 -23.77
C GLU A 12 -36.64 -11.05 -23.83
N TYR A 13 -36.72 -10.35 -22.69
CA TYR A 13 -37.20 -8.97 -22.62
C TYR A 13 -36.18 -7.91 -23.11
N PHE A 14 -34.89 -8.27 -23.19
CA PHE A 14 -33.81 -7.30 -23.49
C PHE A 14 -33.54 -7.09 -24.99
N GLY A 15 -34.30 -7.76 -25.88
CA GLY A 15 -34.10 -7.64 -27.31
C GLY A 15 -34.49 -6.29 -27.93
N LYS A 16 -35.30 -5.46 -27.26
CA LYS A 16 -35.90 -4.25 -27.89
C LYS A 16 -36.07 -2.99 -27.03
N SER A 17 -35.64 -2.93 -25.77
CA SER A 17 -35.82 -1.72 -24.94
C SER A 17 -34.67 -1.46 -23.97
N SER A 18 -34.35 -0.18 -23.77
CA SER A 18 -33.18 0.27 -23.00
C SER A 18 -33.22 -0.18 -21.53
N PRO A 19 -32.08 -0.47 -20.88
CA PRO A 19 -31.99 -1.03 -19.52
C PRO A 19 -32.50 -0.10 -18.39
N LEU A 20 -32.97 1.10 -18.73
CA LEU A 20 -33.32 2.17 -17.77
C LEU A 20 -34.43 1.78 -16.78
N ALA A 21 -35.31 0.83 -17.12
CA ALA A 21 -36.42 0.45 -16.25
C ALA A 21 -36.02 -0.46 -15.06
N LEU A 22 -34.90 -1.18 -15.14
CA LEU A 22 -34.44 -2.11 -14.08
C LEU A 22 -33.33 -1.54 -13.20
N ALA A 23 -32.61 -0.51 -13.67
CA ALA A 23 -31.62 0.21 -12.88
C ALA A 23 -32.22 0.94 -11.66
N ALA A 24 -33.55 1.12 -11.63
CA ALA A 24 -34.27 1.79 -10.54
C ALA A 24 -34.63 0.87 -9.35
N VAL A 25 -34.48 -0.46 -9.48
CA VAL A 25 -35.16 -1.40 -8.55
C VAL A 25 -34.22 -2.18 -7.64
N ASN A 26 -32.93 -2.34 -7.99
CA ASN A 26 -31.98 -3.07 -7.14
C ASN A 26 -30.53 -2.75 -7.51
N SER A 27 -29.67 -2.47 -6.52
CA SER A 27 -28.22 -2.27 -6.71
C SER A 27 -27.56 -3.46 -7.44
N HIS A 28 -28.08 -4.67 -7.24
CA HIS A 28 -27.60 -5.89 -7.90
C HIS A 28 -27.98 -5.98 -9.39
N ALA A 29 -29.07 -5.33 -9.81
CA ALA A 29 -29.49 -5.28 -11.22
C ALA A 29 -28.64 -4.28 -12.04
N ARG A 30 -28.11 -3.22 -11.40
CA ARG A 30 -27.06 -2.35 -11.99
C ARG A 30 -25.81 -3.17 -12.30
N GLU A 31 -25.33 -3.96 -11.33
CA GLU A 31 -24.16 -4.84 -11.46
C GLU A 31 -24.30 -5.88 -12.58
N CYS A 32 -25.50 -6.45 -12.75
CA CYS A 32 -25.78 -7.45 -13.77
C CYS A 32 -25.96 -6.85 -15.19
N GLY A 33 -26.49 -5.62 -15.31
CA GLY A 33 -26.54 -4.89 -16.59
C GLY A 33 -25.16 -4.48 -17.10
N GLU A 34 -24.22 -4.22 -16.17
CA GLU A 34 -22.84 -3.80 -16.47
C GLU A 34 -21.97 -4.91 -17.09
N ARG A 35 -22.32 -6.18 -16.88
CA ARG A 35 -21.62 -7.34 -17.48
C ARG A 35 -22.10 -7.68 -18.90
N HIS A 36 -23.34 -7.34 -19.25
CA HIS A 36 -23.96 -7.78 -20.49
C HIS A 36 -23.76 -6.79 -21.64
N GLN A 37 -22.52 -6.71 -22.14
CA GLN A 37 -22.21 -6.84 -23.58
C GLN A 37 -20.73 -6.57 -23.90
N LYS A 38 -19.95 -5.92 -23.02
CA LYS A 38 -18.47 -5.89 -23.05
C LYS A 38 -17.77 -5.77 -21.70
N GLY A 39 -18.50 -5.62 -20.58
CA GLY A 39 -17.94 -5.42 -19.24
C GLY A 39 -17.25 -4.06 -19.09
N VAL A 40 -17.51 -3.35 -18.00
CA VAL A 40 -16.56 -2.33 -17.55
C VAL A 40 -15.32 -3.07 -17.06
N LEU A 41 -14.14 -2.75 -17.61
CA LEU A 41 -12.87 -3.40 -17.26
C LEU A 41 -12.67 -3.37 -15.74
N GLY A 42 -12.40 -4.52 -15.12
CA GLY A 42 -11.75 -4.61 -13.80
C GLY A 42 -12.34 -3.78 -12.64
N CYS A 43 -13.65 -3.50 -12.60
CA CYS A 43 -14.24 -2.70 -11.53
C CYS A 43 -14.67 -3.57 -10.33
N ASN A 44 -14.19 -3.22 -9.13
CA ASN A 44 -14.57 -3.83 -7.86
C ASN A 44 -15.07 -2.75 -6.88
N VAL A 45 -16.03 -3.09 -6.03
CA VAL A 45 -16.45 -2.24 -4.91
C VAL A 45 -15.73 -2.72 -3.66
N ILE A 46 -15.06 -1.80 -2.96
CA ILE A 46 -14.48 -2.06 -1.64
C ILE A 46 -15.15 -1.18 -0.60
N SER A 47 -15.18 -1.66 0.64
CA SER A 47 -15.53 -0.87 1.81
C SER A 47 -14.35 -0.92 2.75
N ASP A 48 -13.78 0.24 3.05
CA ASP A 48 -12.69 0.41 4.00
C ASP A 48 -13.02 1.51 5.02
N ASP A 49 -12.05 1.86 5.87
CA ASP A 49 -12.22 2.89 6.90
C ASP A 49 -12.53 4.29 6.32
N TYR A 50 -12.33 4.50 5.02
CA TYR A 50 -12.62 5.73 4.29
C TYR A 50 -13.97 5.67 3.54
N GLY A 51 -14.73 4.59 3.71
CA GLY A 51 -16.06 4.39 3.17
C GLY A 51 -16.11 3.41 2.01
N VAL A 52 -17.19 3.48 1.24
CA VAL A 52 -17.41 2.63 0.07
C VAL A 52 -16.78 3.29 -1.14
N ARG A 53 -15.78 2.66 -1.74
CA ARG A 53 -15.06 3.15 -2.91
C ARG A 53 -15.13 2.14 -4.06
N ARG A 54 -15.13 2.66 -5.28
CA ARG A 54 -15.02 1.84 -6.49
C ARG A 54 -13.57 1.84 -6.94
N ILE A 55 -13.00 0.66 -7.15
CA ILE A 55 -11.67 0.50 -7.73
C ILE A 55 -11.83 0.08 -9.17
N LEU A 56 -11.21 0.82 -10.08
CA LEU A 56 -11.05 0.47 -11.48
C LEU A 56 -9.59 0.06 -11.71
N LYS A 57 -9.34 -1.24 -11.94
CA LYS A 57 -7.98 -1.74 -12.27
C LYS A 57 -7.81 -1.90 -13.77
N VAL A 58 -6.81 -1.22 -14.31
CA VAL A 58 -6.59 -1.06 -15.74
C VAL A 58 -5.09 -0.86 -16.04
N ASN A 59 -4.69 -1.17 -17.26
CA ASN A 59 -3.37 -0.81 -17.77
C ASN A 59 -3.46 0.52 -18.54
N SER A 60 -2.33 1.20 -18.77
CA SER A 60 -2.34 2.49 -19.46
C SER A 60 -3.08 2.46 -20.82
N PRO A 61 -2.98 1.41 -21.67
CA PRO A 61 -3.61 1.40 -22.99
C PRO A 61 -5.13 1.22 -22.92
N ASP A 62 -5.67 0.79 -21.78
CA ASP A 62 -7.11 0.64 -21.57
C ASP A 62 -7.84 1.98 -21.57
N ILE A 63 -7.12 3.10 -21.51
CA ILE A 63 -7.70 4.45 -21.59
C ILE A 63 -8.58 4.63 -22.83
N ALA A 64 -8.21 4.03 -23.97
CA ALA A 64 -9.00 4.06 -25.19
C ALA A 64 -10.38 3.37 -25.01
N CYS A 65 -10.46 2.38 -24.13
CA CYS A 65 -11.73 1.73 -23.75
C CYS A 65 -12.52 2.56 -22.75
N LEU A 66 -11.84 3.17 -21.77
CA LEU A 66 -12.48 4.00 -20.75
C LEU A 66 -13.13 5.24 -21.35
N GLU A 67 -12.53 5.87 -22.35
CA GLU A 67 -13.17 7.01 -23.04
C GLU A 67 -14.52 6.63 -23.67
N ARG A 68 -14.70 5.38 -24.12
CA ARG A 68 -15.98 4.88 -24.66
C ARG A 68 -17.01 4.57 -23.58
N THR A 69 -16.57 4.37 -22.35
CA THR A 69 -17.42 4.02 -21.20
C THR A 69 -17.57 5.16 -20.20
N GLN A 70 -17.11 6.36 -20.54
CA GLN A 70 -17.14 7.52 -19.65
C GLN A 70 -18.52 7.86 -19.09
N TRP A 71 -19.57 7.73 -19.89
CA TRP A 71 -20.96 7.96 -19.45
C TRP A 71 -21.35 7.13 -18.23
N TRP A 72 -20.72 5.97 -18.05
CA TRP A 72 -20.94 5.09 -16.92
C TRP A 72 -20.17 5.57 -15.69
N ILE A 73 -18.93 6.03 -15.89
CA ILE A 73 -18.05 6.52 -14.82
C ILE A 73 -18.65 7.79 -14.20
N GLU A 74 -19.15 8.71 -15.03
CA GLU A 74 -19.82 9.94 -14.59
C GLU A 74 -21.10 9.72 -13.77
N ARG A 75 -21.71 8.53 -13.90
CA ARG A 75 -22.91 8.16 -13.14
C ARG A 75 -22.60 7.59 -11.76
N GLN A 76 -21.33 7.41 -11.40
CA GLN A 76 -20.91 6.81 -10.13
C GLN A 76 -20.70 7.83 -8.99
N ARG A 77 -21.28 9.03 -9.07
CA ARG A 77 -21.06 10.14 -8.12
C ARG A 77 -21.32 9.81 -6.65
N GLU A 78 -22.11 8.77 -6.37
CA GLU A 78 -22.44 8.36 -5.01
C GLU A 78 -21.28 7.64 -4.29
N CYS A 79 -20.21 7.24 -4.99
CA CYS A 79 -19.04 6.60 -4.41
C CYS A 79 -17.75 7.14 -5.03
N PRO A 80 -16.74 7.53 -4.23
CA PRO A 80 -15.43 7.92 -4.75
C PRO A 80 -14.80 6.82 -5.61
N LEU A 81 -14.15 7.23 -6.70
CA LEU A 81 -13.49 6.34 -7.66
C LEU A 81 -11.98 6.33 -7.45
N LEU A 82 -11.40 5.17 -7.18
CA LEU A 82 -9.97 4.95 -7.26
C LEU A 82 -9.63 4.29 -8.58
N VAL A 83 -8.86 4.98 -9.42
CA VAL A 83 -8.38 4.42 -10.69
C VAL A 83 -6.95 3.91 -10.49
N SER A 84 -6.82 2.59 -10.47
CA SER A 84 -5.54 1.89 -10.37
C SER A 84 -5.00 1.63 -11.77
N VAL A 85 -3.97 2.37 -12.15
CA VAL A 85 -3.38 2.33 -13.50
C VAL A 85 -1.96 1.81 -13.42
N SER A 86 -1.67 0.78 -14.23
CA SER A 86 -0.29 0.31 -14.47
C SER A 86 0.28 0.90 -15.76
N PHE A 87 1.49 1.45 -15.67
CA PHE A 87 2.31 1.94 -16.78
C PHE A 87 3.55 1.05 -16.84
N ASP A 88 3.49 -0.04 -17.59
CA ASP A 88 4.45 -1.16 -17.57
C ASP A 88 5.25 -1.33 -18.87
N ASP A 89 4.88 -0.62 -19.94
CA ASP A 89 5.54 -0.69 -21.24
C ASP A 89 6.04 0.67 -21.74
N ALA A 90 6.92 0.64 -22.76
CA ALA A 90 7.46 1.87 -23.35
C ALA A 90 6.39 2.75 -24.02
N GLY A 91 5.26 2.17 -24.45
CA GLY A 91 4.14 2.91 -25.04
C GLY A 91 3.30 3.64 -23.99
N SER A 92 3.40 3.24 -22.72
CA SER A 92 2.59 3.75 -21.63
C SER A 92 2.79 5.25 -21.39
N LEU A 93 3.97 5.79 -21.74
CA LEU A 93 4.25 7.22 -21.68
C LEU A 93 3.42 8.04 -22.66
N GLU A 94 3.04 7.46 -23.81
CA GLU A 94 2.20 8.13 -24.82
C GLU A 94 0.76 8.32 -24.33
N ASP A 95 0.30 7.44 -23.43
CA ASP A 95 -1.06 7.47 -22.88
C ASP A 95 -1.25 8.55 -21.80
N ILE A 96 -0.18 9.08 -21.21
CA ILE A 96 -0.24 9.99 -20.05
C ILE A 96 -1.16 11.18 -20.32
N THR A 97 -0.98 11.86 -21.45
CA THR A 97 -1.80 13.03 -21.80
C THR A 97 -3.29 12.68 -21.96
N THR A 98 -3.59 11.45 -22.38
CA THR A 98 -4.96 10.93 -22.48
C THR A 98 -5.53 10.68 -21.09
N TRP A 99 -4.73 10.12 -20.18
CA TRP A 99 -5.09 9.94 -18.77
C TRP A 99 -5.34 11.27 -18.04
N GLU A 100 -4.51 12.28 -18.29
CA GLU A 100 -4.69 13.62 -17.75
C GLU A 100 -6.00 14.26 -18.24
N ARG A 101 -6.29 14.15 -19.53
CA ARG A 101 -7.58 14.60 -20.11
C ARG A 101 -8.76 13.85 -19.51
N PHE A 102 -8.63 12.54 -19.30
CA PHE A 102 -9.66 11.73 -18.67
C PHE A 102 -9.93 12.18 -17.22
N SER A 103 -8.88 12.38 -16.42
CA SER A 103 -8.95 12.96 -15.07
C SER A 103 -9.63 14.34 -15.05
N GLY A 104 -9.29 15.20 -16.01
CA GLY A 104 -9.93 16.51 -16.19
C GLY A 104 -11.43 16.39 -16.41
N ARG A 105 -11.87 15.50 -17.32
CA ARG A 105 -13.30 15.27 -17.60
C ARG A 105 -14.06 14.69 -16.42
N LEU A 106 -13.44 13.80 -15.62
CA LEU A 106 -14.05 13.33 -14.37
C LEU A 106 -14.26 14.47 -13.38
N SER A 107 -13.28 15.38 -13.28
CA SER A 107 -13.39 16.59 -12.43
C SER A 107 -14.52 17.51 -12.93
N GLU A 108 -14.63 17.75 -14.24
CA GLU A 108 -15.72 18.54 -14.85
C GLU A 108 -17.10 17.89 -14.61
N GLY A 109 -17.14 16.56 -14.61
CA GLY A 109 -18.31 15.75 -14.34
C GLY A 109 -18.67 15.62 -12.85
N ASP A 110 -17.97 16.32 -11.94
CA ASP A 110 -18.18 16.26 -10.49
C ASP A 110 -18.09 14.82 -9.95
N VAL A 111 -17.13 14.06 -10.48
CA VAL A 111 -16.81 12.70 -10.02
C VAL A 111 -15.60 12.80 -9.10
N GLU A 112 -15.82 12.50 -7.82
CA GLU A 112 -14.72 12.35 -6.86
C GLU A 112 -13.84 11.16 -7.27
N HIS A 113 -12.55 11.43 -7.50
CA HIS A 113 -11.61 10.39 -7.90
C HIS A 113 -10.18 10.67 -7.46
N ALA A 114 -9.43 9.58 -7.32
CA ALA A 114 -7.99 9.56 -7.09
C ALA A 114 -7.33 8.46 -7.94
N PHE A 115 -6.00 8.52 -8.03
CA PHE A 115 -5.20 7.52 -8.73
C PHE A 115 -4.36 6.68 -7.79
N ALA A 116 -4.26 5.39 -8.11
CA ALA A 116 -3.18 4.52 -7.65
C ALA A 116 -2.31 4.20 -8.86
N LEU A 117 -1.11 4.77 -8.91
CA LEU A 117 -0.22 4.63 -10.07
C LEU A 117 0.82 3.55 -9.78
N THR A 118 0.87 2.53 -10.64
CA THR A 118 2.00 1.60 -10.70
C THR A 118 2.81 1.95 -11.95
N MET A 119 4.08 2.26 -11.77
CA MET A 119 4.96 2.66 -12.85
C MET A 119 6.19 1.78 -12.84
N GLU A 120 6.52 1.21 -14.00
CA GLU A 120 7.67 0.33 -14.16
C GLU A 120 8.66 0.91 -15.18
N HIS A 121 9.95 0.60 -15.01
CA HIS A 121 10.98 0.93 -16.01
C HIS A 121 11.10 2.43 -16.34
N LEU A 122 10.79 3.33 -15.39
CA LEU A 122 10.87 4.77 -15.58
C LEU A 122 12.25 5.35 -15.27
N GLU A 123 12.66 6.34 -16.07
CA GLU A 123 13.84 7.17 -15.81
C GLU A 123 13.47 8.54 -15.18
N SER A 124 12.22 8.97 -15.30
CA SER A 124 11.75 10.26 -14.81
C SER A 124 10.27 10.27 -14.46
N LEU A 125 9.91 10.96 -13.38
CA LEU A 125 8.54 11.22 -12.95
C LEU A 125 7.95 12.52 -13.54
N LEU A 126 8.74 13.31 -14.26
CA LEU A 126 8.29 14.59 -14.84
C LEU A 126 7.04 14.45 -15.74
N PRO A 127 6.92 13.40 -16.57
CA PRO A 127 5.71 13.21 -17.38
C PRO A 127 4.44 13.06 -16.54
N PHE A 128 4.52 12.57 -15.31
CA PHE A 128 3.35 12.24 -14.48
C PHE A 128 2.88 13.40 -13.59
N THR A 129 3.50 14.58 -13.65
CA THR A 129 3.29 15.68 -12.68
C THR A 129 1.83 16.12 -12.50
N VAL A 130 0.97 15.97 -13.50
CA VAL A 130 -0.47 16.27 -13.37
C VAL A 130 -1.20 15.12 -12.67
N LEU A 131 -0.97 13.88 -13.08
CA LEU A 131 -1.59 12.70 -12.47
C LEU A 131 -1.18 12.55 -10.99
N LEU A 132 0.10 12.77 -10.68
CA LEU A 132 0.66 12.71 -9.32
C LEU A 132 -0.10 13.58 -8.32
N LYS A 133 -0.56 14.77 -8.72
CA LYS A 133 -1.35 15.67 -7.86
C LYS A 133 -2.70 15.09 -7.42
N ARG A 134 -3.20 14.09 -8.13
CA ARG A 134 -4.42 13.35 -7.79
C ARG A 134 -4.15 11.91 -7.34
N SER A 135 -2.90 11.55 -7.07
CA SER A 135 -2.56 10.19 -6.65
C SER A 135 -2.60 10.04 -5.13
N GLU A 136 -3.29 9.00 -4.67
CA GLU A 136 -3.27 8.58 -3.26
C GLU A 136 -2.23 7.49 -2.98
N ALA A 137 -1.86 6.72 -4.01
CA ALA A 137 -0.86 5.67 -3.93
C ALA A 137 0.06 5.68 -5.15
N ILE A 138 1.35 5.51 -4.92
CA ILE A 138 2.38 5.45 -5.96
C ILE A 138 3.26 4.24 -5.71
N VAL A 139 3.40 3.40 -6.73
CA VAL A 139 4.28 2.24 -6.75
C VAL A 139 5.26 2.42 -7.89
N LEU A 140 6.55 2.43 -7.57
CA LEU A 140 7.65 2.52 -8.52
C LEU A 140 8.41 1.20 -8.51
N HIS A 141 8.46 0.52 -9.64
CA HIS A 141 9.10 -0.78 -9.78
C HIS A 141 10.18 -0.73 -10.86
N ILE A 142 11.40 -1.20 -10.58
CA ILE A 142 12.48 -1.29 -11.58
C ILE A 142 12.70 0.08 -12.28
N CYS A 143 12.70 1.17 -11.51
CA CYS A 143 12.86 2.52 -12.05
C CYS A 143 14.30 3.03 -11.84
N ALA A 144 14.89 3.63 -12.86
CA ALA A 144 16.23 4.23 -12.84
C ALA A 144 16.13 5.75 -12.63
N LEU A 145 15.77 6.16 -11.41
CA LEU A 145 15.45 7.55 -11.10
C LEU A 145 16.69 8.32 -10.64
N THR A 146 16.69 9.62 -10.94
CA THR A 146 17.69 10.57 -10.40
C THR A 146 17.13 11.48 -9.32
N THR A 147 15.80 11.52 -9.17
CA THR A 147 15.12 12.40 -8.22
C THR A 147 13.66 11.98 -7.98
N LEU A 148 13.16 12.29 -6.79
CA LEU A 148 11.74 12.16 -6.39
C LEU A 148 11.05 13.51 -6.18
N GLU A 149 11.61 14.63 -6.64
CA GLU A 149 11.02 15.98 -6.42
C GLU A 149 9.56 16.11 -6.88
N ALA A 150 9.17 15.37 -7.93
CA ALA A 150 7.79 15.33 -8.40
C ALA A 150 6.79 14.74 -7.39
N LEU A 151 7.28 14.01 -6.37
CA LEU A 151 6.48 13.48 -5.27
C LEU A 151 6.33 14.47 -4.10
N GLY A 152 6.94 15.65 -4.17
CA GLY A 152 6.82 16.67 -3.14
C GLY A 152 5.44 17.34 -3.10
N GLY A 153 4.91 17.57 -1.89
CA GLY A 153 3.72 18.37 -1.63
C GLY A 153 2.41 17.75 -2.13
N LEU A 154 2.37 16.43 -2.31
CA LEU A 154 1.18 15.73 -2.79
C LEU A 154 0.18 15.54 -1.63
N GLU A 155 -0.87 16.36 -1.64
CA GLU A 155 -1.88 16.42 -0.58
C GLU A 155 -2.69 15.13 -0.40
N LEU A 156 -2.93 14.38 -1.47
CA LEU A 156 -3.69 13.12 -1.42
C LEU A 156 -2.81 11.90 -1.15
N LEU A 157 -1.49 12.03 -1.23
CA LEU A 157 -0.59 10.89 -1.17
C LEU A 157 -0.56 10.28 0.22
N THR A 158 -1.01 9.03 0.31
CA THR A 158 -1.03 8.25 1.55
C THR A 158 -0.03 7.10 1.55
N LYS A 159 0.37 6.65 0.36
CA LYS A 159 1.20 5.47 0.16
C LYS A 159 2.24 5.65 -0.94
N VAL A 160 3.50 5.32 -0.63
CA VAL A 160 4.60 5.23 -1.60
C VAL A 160 5.32 3.91 -1.45
N GLU A 161 5.50 3.18 -2.54
CA GLU A 161 6.31 1.97 -2.59
C GLU A 161 7.39 2.10 -3.67
N LEU A 162 8.64 1.85 -3.29
CA LEU A 162 9.80 1.81 -4.17
C LEU A 162 10.35 0.39 -4.15
N SER A 163 10.49 -0.25 -5.31
CA SER A 163 10.97 -1.63 -5.42
C SER A 163 11.94 -1.77 -6.57
N TYR A 164 13.13 -2.27 -6.29
CA TYR A 164 14.19 -2.44 -7.30
C TYR A 164 14.53 -1.13 -8.03
N CYS A 165 14.41 0.02 -7.37
CA CYS A 165 14.78 1.30 -7.96
C CYS A 165 16.30 1.53 -7.89
N GLU A 166 16.88 1.91 -9.01
CA GLU A 166 18.30 2.20 -9.17
C GLU A 166 18.54 3.71 -9.40
N GLY A 167 19.79 4.12 -9.37
CA GLY A 167 20.21 5.51 -9.54
C GLY A 167 20.78 6.10 -8.25
N SER A 168 20.59 7.39 -8.04
CA SER A 168 21.01 8.06 -6.80
C SER A 168 20.04 9.20 -6.51
N PHE A 169 19.17 9.00 -5.55
CA PHE A 169 18.17 9.97 -5.14
C PHE A 169 17.91 9.89 -3.63
N ASN A 170 17.32 10.94 -3.07
CA ASN A 170 16.86 10.96 -1.69
C ASN A 170 15.32 10.89 -1.65
N VAL A 171 14.79 10.58 -0.47
CA VAL A 171 13.34 10.53 -0.20
C VAL A 171 12.85 11.79 0.54
N ASP A 172 13.64 12.86 0.57
CA ASP A 172 13.30 14.14 1.23
C ASP A 172 12.00 14.77 0.70
N PRO A 173 11.66 14.70 -0.60
CA PRO A 173 10.40 15.23 -1.10
C PRO A 173 9.18 14.63 -0.39
N LEU A 174 9.24 13.36 0.05
CA LEU A 174 8.14 12.70 0.74
C LEU A 174 7.80 13.36 2.08
N LEU A 175 8.74 14.07 2.71
CA LEU A 175 8.53 14.77 3.99
C LEU A 175 7.50 15.90 3.90
N THR A 176 7.25 16.37 2.68
CA THR A 176 6.32 17.46 2.41
C THR A 176 4.89 16.97 2.16
N CYS A 177 4.65 15.65 2.14
CA CYS A 177 3.33 15.05 1.98
C CYS A 177 2.64 14.90 3.35
N PRO A 178 1.58 15.67 3.65
CA PRO A 178 1.01 15.72 5.00
C PRO A 178 0.26 14.44 5.43
N ASN A 179 -0.26 13.69 4.46
CA ASN A 179 -1.11 12.52 4.66
C ASN A 179 -0.39 11.19 4.42
N LEU A 180 0.92 11.20 4.24
CA LEU A 180 1.71 10.00 4.00
C LEU A 180 1.73 9.12 5.27
N THR A 181 1.22 7.89 5.14
CA THR A 181 1.09 6.93 6.25
C THR A 181 1.80 5.60 5.98
N VAL A 182 2.03 5.27 4.71
CA VAL A 182 2.69 4.02 4.28
C VAL A 182 3.88 4.36 3.40
N VAL A 183 5.07 3.89 3.79
CA VAL A 183 6.28 3.99 2.98
C VAL A 183 6.95 2.63 2.89
N SER A 184 7.18 2.15 1.68
CA SER A 184 7.91 0.91 1.40
C SER A 184 9.11 1.19 0.51
N VAL A 185 10.27 0.67 0.89
CA VAL A 185 11.51 0.65 0.13
C VAL A 185 12.03 -0.79 0.16
N VAL A 186 12.10 -1.43 -1.00
CA VAL A 186 12.50 -2.84 -1.13
C VAL A 186 13.59 -2.96 -2.19
N SER A 187 14.73 -3.54 -1.83
CA SER A 187 15.85 -3.81 -2.74
C SER A 187 16.19 -2.63 -3.66
N SER A 188 16.11 -1.40 -3.12
CA SER A 188 16.23 -0.16 -3.90
C SER A 188 17.52 0.55 -3.55
N HIS A 189 18.60 0.14 -4.20
CA HIS A 189 19.95 0.66 -3.98
C HIS A 189 20.14 2.11 -4.46
N GLY A 190 19.16 2.68 -5.18
CA GLY A 190 19.19 4.09 -5.57
C GLY A 190 18.90 5.07 -4.43
N VAL A 191 18.32 4.61 -3.32
CA VAL A 191 17.98 5.46 -2.17
C VAL A 191 19.22 5.74 -1.33
N THR A 192 19.67 6.99 -1.34
CA THR A 192 20.91 7.43 -0.64
C THR A 192 20.80 7.42 0.89
N SER A 193 19.61 7.64 1.44
CA SER A 193 19.33 7.55 2.88
C SER A 193 17.83 7.44 3.14
N VAL A 194 17.46 6.61 4.11
CA VAL A 194 16.07 6.43 4.59
C VAL A 194 15.82 7.08 5.95
N GLU A 195 16.84 7.64 6.60
CA GLU A 195 16.73 8.18 7.97
C GLU A 195 15.73 9.33 8.06
N VAL A 196 15.59 10.11 6.99
CA VAL A 196 14.66 11.23 6.93
C VAL A 196 13.20 10.81 7.12
N LEU A 197 12.84 9.56 6.80
CA LEU A 197 11.50 9.00 6.98
C LEU A 197 11.04 9.05 8.45
N GLY A 198 11.98 9.09 9.40
CA GLY A 198 11.69 9.30 10.84
C GLY A 198 11.00 10.63 11.16
N LYS A 199 11.00 11.59 10.24
CA LYS A 199 10.29 12.87 10.38
C LYS A 199 8.80 12.77 10.03
N LEU A 200 8.35 11.69 9.39
CA LEU A 200 6.94 11.45 9.02
C LEU A 200 6.12 11.09 10.26
N ARG A 201 5.51 12.08 10.91
CA ARG A 201 4.76 11.92 12.17
C ARG A 201 3.44 11.15 12.03
N ASN A 202 2.93 11.01 10.80
CA ASN A 202 1.73 10.26 10.49
C ASN A 202 2.01 8.83 10.01
N LEU A 203 3.29 8.42 9.92
CA LEU A 203 3.68 7.10 9.46
C LEU A 203 3.09 6.00 10.36
N ARG A 204 2.37 5.07 9.73
CA ARG A 204 1.74 3.90 10.36
C ARG A 204 2.40 2.60 9.92
N GLU A 205 2.86 2.54 8.67
CA GLU A 205 3.50 1.35 8.12
C GLU A 205 4.80 1.74 7.44
N ILE A 206 5.88 1.05 7.80
CA ILE A 206 7.16 1.17 7.12
C ILE A 206 7.70 -0.21 6.72
N THR A 207 8.15 -0.31 5.48
CA THR A 207 8.89 -1.47 4.98
C THR A 207 10.22 -0.97 4.44
N LEU A 208 11.32 -1.45 4.98
CA LEU A 208 12.70 -1.23 4.54
C LEU A 208 13.34 -2.60 4.38
N ARG A 209 13.06 -3.28 3.27
CA ARG A 209 13.58 -4.63 3.02
C ARG A 209 14.82 -4.56 2.15
N ASP A 210 15.85 -5.35 2.48
CA ASP A 210 17.10 -5.40 1.71
C ASP A 210 17.66 -3.98 1.50
N CYS A 211 17.74 -3.25 2.62
CA CYS A 211 18.25 -1.89 2.71
C CYS A 211 19.55 -1.90 3.51
N ASP A 212 20.50 -1.03 3.14
CA ASP A 212 21.76 -0.87 3.89
C ASP A 212 21.55 0.07 5.09
N ILE A 213 20.95 -0.47 6.16
CA ILE A 213 20.73 0.23 7.42
C ILE A 213 21.36 -0.54 8.58
N THR A 214 22.05 0.19 9.46
CA THR A 214 22.71 -0.41 10.63
C THR A 214 21.86 -0.36 11.90
N ASN A 215 20.90 0.56 11.95
CA ASN A 215 19.98 0.79 13.06
C ASN A 215 18.68 1.45 12.53
N VAL A 216 17.68 1.55 13.41
CA VAL A 216 16.39 2.20 13.12
C VAL A 216 16.10 3.38 14.05
N ASP A 217 17.11 4.03 14.61
CA ASP A 217 16.95 5.08 15.62
C ASP A 217 16.14 6.29 15.13
N PHE A 218 16.14 6.53 13.82
CA PHE A 218 15.31 7.55 13.19
C PHE A 218 13.80 7.31 13.41
N LEU A 219 13.35 6.07 13.65
CA LEU A 219 11.94 5.74 13.88
C LEU A 219 11.44 6.09 15.28
N LYS A 220 12.30 6.50 16.22
CA LYS A 220 11.93 6.84 17.60
C LYS A 220 10.81 7.90 17.69
N GLY A 221 10.67 8.74 16.67
CA GLY A 221 9.66 9.79 16.57
C GLY A 221 8.31 9.36 15.98
N CYS A 222 8.19 8.14 15.45
CA CYS A 222 7.03 7.63 14.72
C CYS A 222 6.01 6.96 15.67
N SER A 223 5.43 7.74 16.59
CA SER A 223 4.55 7.22 17.65
C SER A 223 3.24 6.57 17.19
N LYS A 224 2.88 6.72 15.91
CA LYS A 224 1.73 6.09 15.26
C LYS A 224 2.08 4.81 14.49
N LEU A 225 3.35 4.39 14.50
CA LEU A 225 3.80 3.22 13.76
C LEU A 225 3.13 1.95 14.33
N GLU A 226 2.48 1.20 13.44
CA GLU A 226 1.76 -0.05 13.73
C GLU A 226 2.44 -1.26 13.08
N TYR A 227 3.12 -1.04 11.95
CA TYR A 227 3.81 -2.07 11.19
C TYR A 227 5.22 -1.61 10.84
N ALA A 228 6.21 -2.46 11.10
CA ALA A 228 7.58 -2.30 10.65
C ALA A 228 8.11 -3.60 10.05
N ASP A 229 8.60 -3.56 8.82
CA ASP A 229 9.34 -4.65 8.20
C ASP A 229 10.73 -4.15 7.81
N VAL A 230 11.75 -4.67 8.48
CA VAL A 230 13.17 -4.40 8.26
C VAL A 230 13.91 -5.68 7.90
N SER A 231 13.21 -6.62 7.25
CA SER A 231 13.77 -7.91 6.86
C SER A 231 14.88 -7.77 5.82
N ASP A 232 15.79 -8.74 5.79
CA ASP A 232 16.90 -8.85 4.86
C ASP A 232 17.87 -7.63 4.91
N CYS A 233 17.78 -6.81 5.96
CA CYS A 233 18.78 -5.79 6.25
C CYS A 233 19.96 -6.43 7.00
N GLU A 234 20.87 -7.07 6.26
CA GLU A 234 21.95 -7.89 6.84
C GLU A 234 22.89 -7.11 7.78
N THR A 235 23.02 -5.78 7.58
CA THR A 235 23.86 -4.90 8.40
C THR A 235 23.13 -4.33 9.63
N LEU A 236 21.84 -4.60 9.79
CA LEU A 236 21.01 -4.10 10.89
C LEU A 236 21.33 -4.83 12.19
N THR A 237 21.93 -4.12 13.14
CA THR A 237 22.38 -4.69 14.42
C THR A 237 21.53 -4.24 15.62
N SER A 238 20.77 -3.15 15.48
CA SER A 238 19.99 -2.58 16.58
C SER A 238 18.57 -2.17 16.20
N LEU A 239 17.62 -2.56 17.05
CA LEU A 239 16.21 -2.14 17.01
C LEU A 239 15.87 -1.11 18.10
N THR A 240 16.86 -0.46 18.71
CA THR A 240 16.68 0.53 19.79
C THR A 240 15.72 1.66 19.45
N GLY A 241 15.66 2.07 18.18
CA GLY A 241 14.73 3.07 17.68
C GLY A 241 13.25 2.72 17.80
N LEU A 242 12.91 1.43 17.97
CA LEU A 242 11.53 0.98 18.17
C LEU A 242 11.09 1.06 19.64
N ARG A 243 12.00 1.33 20.58
CA ARG A 243 11.69 1.42 22.01
C ARG A 243 10.55 2.42 22.25
N GLY A 244 9.52 1.97 22.95
CA GLY A 244 8.40 2.81 23.36
C GLY A 244 7.40 3.14 22.24
N LEU A 245 7.52 2.52 21.06
CA LEU A 245 6.49 2.60 20.01
C LEU A 245 5.28 1.75 20.41
N GLY A 246 4.50 2.23 21.37
CA GLY A 246 3.40 1.48 21.99
C GLY A 246 2.23 1.12 21.07
N LYS A 247 2.23 1.58 19.81
CA LYS A 247 1.26 1.22 18.76
C LYS A 247 1.76 0.14 17.80
N LEU A 248 3.04 -0.24 17.89
CA LEU A 248 3.63 -1.25 17.01
C LEU A 248 3.00 -2.61 17.31
N LYS A 249 2.32 -3.18 16.31
CA LYS A 249 1.63 -4.47 16.37
C LYS A 249 2.40 -5.57 15.66
N THR A 250 3.07 -5.24 14.56
CA THR A 250 3.78 -6.20 13.73
C THR A 250 5.20 -5.72 13.48
N LEU A 251 6.17 -6.60 13.77
CA LEU A 251 7.58 -6.39 13.48
C LEU A 251 8.14 -7.58 12.72
N TYR A 252 8.66 -7.34 11.53
CA TYR A 252 9.49 -8.31 10.81
C TYR A 252 10.92 -7.78 10.72
N ALA A 253 11.88 -8.61 11.10
CA ALA A 253 13.30 -8.30 11.08
C ALA A 253 14.10 -9.55 10.69
N CYS A 254 13.55 -10.37 9.78
CA CYS A 254 14.17 -11.61 9.35
C CYS A 254 15.54 -11.33 8.73
N GLY A 255 16.53 -12.20 8.96
CA GLY A 255 17.84 -12.09 8.32
C GLY A 255 18.69 -10.89 8.76
N ALA A 256 18.27 -10.15 9.79
CA ALA A 256 19.05 -9.07 10.36
C ALA A 256 20.16 -9.59 11.28
N ALA A 257 21.21 -8.79 11.51
CA ALA A 257 22.31 -9.11 12.42
C ALA A 257 22.04 -8.68 13.88
N ILE A 258 20.78 -8.61 14.30
CA ILE A 258 20.38 -8.14 15.63
C ILE A 258 20.82 -9.14 16.73
N GLU A 259 21.34 -8.60 17.84
CA GLU A 259 21.82 -9.40 18.97
C GLU A 259 20.82 -9.42 20.14
N SER A 260 19.96 -8.41 20.24
CA SER A 260 19.03 -8.24 21.36
C SER A 260 17.73 -7.57 20.94
N ILE A 261 16.63 -8.01 21.56
CA ILE A 261 15.28 -7.45 21.39
C ILE A 261 14.67 -6.94 22.71
N GLU A 262 15.48 -6.77 23.77
CA GLU A 262 15.00 -6.36 25.10
C GLU A 262 14.20 -5.06 25.09
N HIS A 263 14.57 -4.15 24.19
CA HIS A 263 13.95 -2.86 23.94
C HIS A 263 12.47 -2.94 23.52
N LEU A 264 12.04 -4.09 22.99
CA LEU A 264 10.65 -4.31 22.58
C LEU A 264 9.69 -4.54 23.75
N SER A 265 10.21 -4.66 24.98
CA SER A 265 9.37 -4.76 26.20
C SER A 265 8.42 -3.57 26.40
N GLU A 266 8.72 -2.42 25.78
CA GLU A 266 7.90 -1.22 25.82
C GLU A 266 6.87 -1.15 24.65
N CYS A 267 6.94 -2.05 23.67
CA CYS A 267 5.99 -2.16 22.56
C CYS A 267 4.76 -2.95 22.99
N VAL A 268 3.97 -2.38 23.91
CA VAL A 268 2.91 -3.10 24.64
C VAL A 268 1.77 -3.65 23.77
N GLU A 269 1.56 -3.12 22.56
CA GLU A 269 0.57 -3.61 21.59
C GLU A 269 1.14 -4.64 20.59
N LEU A 270 2.40 -5.07 20.74
CA LEU A 270 3.02 -6.01 19.81
C LEU A 270 2.29 -7.37 19.83
N GLU A 271 1.84 -7.79 18.65
CA GLU A 271 1.10 -9.03 18.43
C GLU A 271 1.93 -10.05 17.63
N THR A 272 2.74 -9.59 16.68
CA THR A 272 3.53 -10.45 15.80
C THR A 272 4.97 -9.98 15.74
N ILE A 273 5.90 -10.90 15.94
CA ILE A 273 7.32 -10.69 15.72
C ILE A 273 7.93 -11.85 14.92
N ASP A 274 8.68 -11.50 13.88
CA ASP A 274 9.48 -12.43 13.10
C ASP A 274 10.94 -11.97 13.09
N VAL A 275 11.80 -12.77 13.71
CA VAL A 275 13.26 -12.57 13.81
C VAL A 275 13.98 -13.81 13.27
N ARG A 276 13.37 -14.49 12.30
CA ARG A 276 13.97 -15.65 11.65
C ARG A 276 15.32 -15.33 11.05
N GLY A 277 16.27 -16.24 11.20
CA GLY A 277 17.60 -16.08 10.61
C GLY A 277 18.47 -15.00 11.27
N CYS A 278 18.01 -14.38 12.37
CA CYS A 278 18.86 -13.52 13.20
C CYS A 278 19.85 -14.39 13.99
N VAL A 279 20.93 -14.82 13.32
CA VAL A 279 21.87 -15.83 13.85
C VAL A 279 22.57 -15.40 15.14
N ASN A 280 22.70 -14.10 15.40
CA ASN A 280 23.33 -13.57 16.61
C ASN A 280 22.34 -13.37 17.77
N LEU A 281 21.03 -13.55 17.54
CA LEU A 281 20.03 -13.42 18.58
C LEU A 281 20.06 -14.67 19.46
N THR A 282 20.33 -14.48 20.76
CA THR A 282 20.52 -15.58 21.73
C THR A 282 19.41 -15.67 22.77
N SER A 283 18.56 -14.65 22.88
CA SER A 283 17.49 -14.58 23.87
C SER A 283 16.24 -13.89 23.33
N LEU A 284 15.08 -14.29 23.86
CA LEU A 284 13.78 -13.64 23.68
C LEU A 284 13.42 -12.71 24.84
N ALA A 285 14.40 -12.32 25.66
CA ALA A 285 14.24 -11.28 26.67
C ALA A 285 13.66 -10.01 26.04
N GLY A 286 12.67 -9.41 26.69
CA GLY A 286 11.87 -8.31 26.15
C GLY A 286 10.46 -8.71 25.74
N LEU A 287 10.20 -9.97 25.39
CA LEU A 287 8.87 -10.41 24.94
C LEU A 287 7.94 -10.91 26.07
N GLY A 288 8.49 -11.31 27.22
CA GLY A 288 7.74 -12.00 28.27
C GLY A 288 6.59 -11.22 28.92
N GLY A 289 6.62 -9.89 28.88
CA GLY A 289 5.56 -9.02 29.41
C GLY A 289 4.45 -8.68 28.41
N LEU A 290 4.60 -9.06 27.14
CA LEU A 290 3.74 -8.60 26.04
C LEU A 290 2.48 -9.47 25.96
N LYS A 291 1.44 -9.07 26.69
CA LYS A 291 0.15 -9.81 26.79
C LYS A 291 -0.58 -9.95 25.44
N GLY A 292 -0.32 -9.02 24.51
CA GLY A 292 -0.89 -9.02 23.16
C GLY A 292 -0.26 -10.06 22.23
N LEU A 293 0.96 -10.53 22.52
CA LEU A 293 1.78 -11.33 21.61
C LEU A 293 1.09 -12.64 21.20
N ARG A 294 0.91 -12.86 19.90
CA ARG A 294 0.22 -14.01 19.29
C ARG A 294 1.18 -14.91 18.55
N THR A 295 2.12 -14.30 17.83
CA THR A 295 3.02 -15.00 16.91
C THR A 295 4.45 -14.56 17.17
N VAL A 296 5.32 -15.53 17.42
CA VAL A 296 6.77 -15.34 17.54
C VAL A 296 7.41 -16.37 16.63
N ASP A 297 8.12 -15.92 15.61
CA ASP A 297 9.03 -16.77 14.84
C ASP A 297 10.47 -16.35 15.09
N ALA A 298 11.23 -17.27 15.68
CA ALA A 298 12.65 -17.10 15.96
C ALA A 298 13.43 -18.32 15.45
N SER A 299 12.92 -19.00 14.41
CA SER A 299 13.64 -20.11 13.80
C SER A 299 14.95 -19.64 13.17
N HIS A 300 15.96 -20.52 13.12
CA HIS A 300 17.30 -20.20 12.61
C HIS A 300 18.02 -19.07 13.37
N THR A 301 17.76 -18.94 14.68
CA THR A 301 18.50 -18.08 15.62
C THR A 301 19.41 -18.95 16.52
N SER A 302 20.19 -18.30 17.40
CA SER A 302 21.00 -18.97 18.43
C SER A 302 20.29 -19.06 19.79
N ILE A 303 18.96 -19.01 19.82
CA ILE A 303 18.17 -19.10 21.05
C ILE A 303 18.14 -20.56 21.56
N GLU A 304 18.66 -20.77 22.77
CA GLU A 304 18.68 -22.08 23.43
C GLU A 304 17.49 -22.30 24.40
N SER A 305 16.84 -21.23 24.84
CA SER A 305 15.75 -21.27 25.84
C SER A 305 14.63 -20.29 25.51
N ILE A 306 13.39 -20.73 25.74
CA ILE A 306 12.17 -19.92 25.59
C ILE A 306 11.56 -19.55 26.95
N GLU A 307 12.32 -19.65 28.05
CA GLU A 307 11.82 -19.40 29.41
C GLU A 307 11.17 -18.02 29.57
N HIS A 308 11.67 -17.01 28.84
CA HIS A 308 11.13 -15.66 28.86
C HIS A 308 9.69 -15.57 28.34
N LEU A 309 9.22 -16.52 27.53
CA LEU A 309 7.84 -16.56 27.03
C LEU A 309 6.88 -17.30 27.96
N ALA A 310 7.40 -18.02 28.97
CA ALA A 310 6.58 -18.89 29.82
C ALA A 310 5.48 -18.12 30.56
N ASP A 311 5.74 -16.89 30.99
CA ASP A 311 4.76 -16.08 31.74
C ASP A 311 3.72 -15.41 30.80
N ALA A 312 4.13 -15.02 29.59
CA ALA A 312 3.22 -14.49 28.57
C ALA A 312 2.14 -15.51 28.21
N TRP A 313 2.51 -16.79 28.08
CA TRP A 313 1.60 -17.85 27.61
C TRP A 313 0.85 -18.59 28.73
N ARG A 314 1.39 -18.66 29.95
CA ARG A 314 0.65 -19.23 31.11
C ARG A 314 -0.59 -18.41 31.48
N SER A 315 -0.60 -17.10 31.22
CA SER A 315 -1.73 -16.22 31.53
C SER A 315 -2.95 -16.38 30.60
N ARG A 316 -2.88 -17.29 29.61
CA ARG A 316 -3.92 -17.51 28.58
C ARG A 316 -4.73 -18.81 28.77
N GLN A 317 -4.57 -19.53 29.88
CA GLN A 317 -5.47 -20.60 30.34
C GLN A 317 -6.43 -20.08 31.40
#